data_AF-A0A484FLC1-F1
#
_entry.id   AF-A0A484FLC1-F1
#
_cell.length_a   1.000
_cell.length_b   1.000
_cell.length_c   1.000
_cell.angle_alpha   90.00
_cell.angle_beta   90.00
_cell.angle_gamma   90.00
#
_symmetry.space_group_name_H-M   'P 1'
#
loop_
_entity.id
_entity.type
_entity.pdbx_description
1 polymer ?
#
loop_
_entity_poly.entity_id
_entity_poly.type
_entity_poly.pdbx_seq_one_letter_code
_entity_poly.pdbx_strand_id
1 'polypeptide(L)'
;MASSRWSAPIHVFSYRVLLAVPILLAIATFALLFIHADVNVALLYSQCDAHSRLPGVSRIPVLGPPVCFGISFFQHALDSTRTFASMSAILSLFAGLMTVTTVEAARVCNAPNVLIANPTGPWLIFNLVGGAVVWELVIIPAFFHRSRSILLARKKAGQEAVDSAASKDADFGKDSRHLKVDAEIVAIPVSVAWGFILPSILMLIYNSPVLIGMWLLFPVWVSLIRQAVRWVVLRLQKRQRRSFHLESHVVSLLLVYLLPIVVSAASHVLLIWSLFQRDDRKDMTRATVSFVEIDATFVGLTALYWLFVEAGWKVALVALAAAIPLGPGAGICVGWIYRDGEIRENLKHWLSGEQSAPDNNEEGRNAAASEETPLLQ
;
A
#
# COMPACT_ATOMS: atom_id res chain seq x y z
N MET A 1 30.80 -13.92 14.88
CA MET A 1 29.94 -14.56 13.86
C MET A 1 29.17 -13.47 13.15
N ALA A 2 29.63 -13.04 11.98
CA ALA A 2 28.89 -12.09 11.15
C ALA A 2 27.68 -12.83 10.55
N SER A 3 26.47 -12.55 11.04
CA SER A 3 25.28 -13.08 10.40
C SER A 3 25.20 -12.48 9.00
N SER A 4 25.31 -13.31 7.97
CA SER A 4 24.97 -12.95 6.60
C SER A 4 23.55 -12.36 6.60
N ARG A 5 23.45 -11.03 6.60
CA ARG A 5 22.17 -10.32 6.54
C ARG A 5 21.70 -10.47 5.09
N TRP A 6 20.69 -11.29 4.88
CA TRP A 6 20.06 -11.45 3.57
C TRP A 6 19.60 -10.07 3.09
N SER A 7 20.19 -9.60 1.99
CA SER A 7 19.80 -8.33 1.38
C SER A 7 18.38 -8.42 0.84
N ALA A 8 17.59 -7.35 1.00
CA ALA A 8 16.22 -7.36 0.52
C ALA A 8 16.17 -7.60 -1.02
N PRO A 9 15.18 -8.35 -1.53
CA PRO A 9 15.09 -8.76 -2.93
C PRO A 9 15.24 -7.61 -3.94
N ILE A 10 14.77 -6.40 -3.61
CA ILE A 10 14.86 -5.20 -4.44
C ILE A 10 16.31 -4.82 -4.83
N HIS A 11 17.29 -5.20 -4.00
CA HIS A 11 18.72 -4.93 -4.24
C HIS A 11 19.40 -5.98 -5.10
N VAL A 12 18.86 -7.21 -5.12
CA VAL A 12 19.52 -8.38 -5.72
C VAL A 12 18.93 -8.70 -7.09
N PHE A 13 17.60 -8.70 -7.18
CA PHE A 13 16.92 -9.16 -8.40
C PHE A 13 16.66 -8.01 -9.38
N SER A 14 16.58 -8.37 -10.66
CA SER A 14 16.18 -7.41 -11.70
C SER A 14 14.69 -7.07 -11.58
N TYR A 15 14.31 -5.89 -12.05
CA TYR A 15 12.92 -5.43 -12.06
C TYR A 15 11.98 -6.43 -12.75
N ARG A 16 12.42 -7.03 -13.87
CA ARG A 16 11.64 -8.02 -14.62
C ARG A 16 11.32 -9.26 -13.78
N VAL A 17 12.28 -9.72 -12.97
CA VAL A 17 12.09 -10.86 -12.07
C VAL A 17 11.14 -10.51 -10.93
N LEU A 18 11.26 -9.30 -10.37
CA LEU A 18 10.36 -8.82 -9.30
C LEU A 18 8.91 -8.65 -9.77
N LEU A 19 8.68 -8.36 -11.05
CA LEU A 19 7.34 -8.27 -11.63
C LEU A 19 6.70 -9.62 -11.93
N ALA A 20 7.47 -10.71 -11.98
CA ALA A 20 6.91 -12.02 -12.29
C ALA A 20 5.83 -12.43 -11.28
N VAL A 21 6.05 -12.20 -9.98
CA VAL A 21 5.10 -12.60 -8.93
C VAL A 21 3.79 -11.80 -9.01
N PRO A 22 3.76 -10.45 -9.07
CA PRO A 22 2.51 -9.71 -9.25
C PRO A 22 1.75 -10.09 -10.53
N ILE A 23 2.45 -10.38 -11.63
CA ILE A 23 1.82 -10.84 -12.87
C ILE A 23 1.16 -12.21 -12.67
N LEU A 24 1.86 -13.15 -12.02
CA LEU A 24 1.29 -14.47 -11.72
C LEU A 24 0.09 -14.37 -10.77
N LEU A 25 0.16 -13.49 -9.77
CA LEU A 25 -0.97 -13.20 -8.89
C LEU A 25 -2.14 -12.60 -9.66
N ALA A 26 -1.93 -11.67 -10.59
CA ALA A 26 -2.99 -11.12 -11.44
C ALA A 26 -3.65 -12.16 -12.35
N ILE A 27 -2.86 -13.08 -12.93
CA ILE A 27 -3.40 -14.20 -13.70
C ILE A 27 -4.24 -15.10 -12.79
N ALA A 28 -3.75 -15.41 -11.59
CA ALA A 28 -4.46 -16.23 -10.62
C ALA A 28 -5.75 -15.55 -10.12
N THR A 29 -5.72 -14.24 -9.88
CA THR A 29 -6.89 -13.40 -9.56
C THR A 29 -7.93 -13.54 -10.66
N PHE A 30 -7.55 -13.31 -11.93
CA PHE A 30 -8.48 -13.41 -13.05
C PHE A 30 -9.07 -14.82 -13.19
N ALA A 31 -8.23 -15.85 -13.09
CA ALA A 31 -8.67 -17.24 -13.15
C ALA A 31 -9.65 -17.58 -12.01
N LEU A 32 -9.35 -17.14 -10.78
CA LEU A 32 -10.19 -17.46 -9.63
C LEU A 32 -11.52 -16.70 -9.67
N LEU A 33 -11.51 -15.42 -10.06
CA LEU A 33 -12.74 -14.64 -10.27
C LEU A 33 -13.60 -15.25 -11.40
N PHE A 34 -12.98 -15.76 -12.47
CA PHE A 34 -13.70 -16.42 -13.55
C PHE A 34 -14.31 -17.76 -13.10
N ILE A 35 -13.58 -18.56 -12.33
CA ILE A 35 -14.09 -19.83 -11.77
C ILE A 35 -15.27 -19.59 -10.82
N HIS A 36 -15.25 -18.49 -10.07
CA HIS A 36 -16.30 -18.11 -9.12
C HIS A 36 -17.34 -17.18 -9.74
N ALA A 37 -17.31 -16.95 -11.06
CA ALA A 37 -18.28 -16.13 -11.75
C ALA A 37 -19.66 -16.79 -11.72
N ASP A 38 -20.51 -16.26 -10.86
CA ASP A 38 -21.90 -16.71 -10.71
C ASP A 38 -22.81 -15.93 -11.67
N VAL A 39 -23.75 -16.64 -12.29
CA VAL A 39 -24.84 -16.09 -13.11
C VAL A 39 -25.61 -15.00 -12.33
N ASN A 40 -25.71 -15.13 -11.01
CA ASN A 40 -26.32 -14.15 -10.12
C ASN A 40 -25.72 -12.74 -10.27
N VAL A 41 -24.39 -12.63 -10.36
CA VAL A 41 -23.70 -11.34 -10.50
C VAL A 41 -23.95 -10.74 -11.89
N ALA A 42 -23.93 -11.56 -12.94
CA ALA A 42 -24.26 -11.11 -14.29
C ALA A 42 -25.73 -10.66 -14.40
N LEU A 43 -26.65 -11.38 -13.74
CA LEU A 43 -28.07 -11.03 -13.68
C LEU A 43 -28.30 -9.71 -12.93
N LEU A 44 -27.50 -9.41 -11.91
CA LEU A 44 -27.54 -8.12 -11.22
C LEU A 44 -27.21 -6.95 -12.17
N TYR A 45 -26.19 -7.12 -13.02
CA TYR A 45 -25.86 -6.12 -14.04
C TYR A 45 -27.00 -5.98 -15.06
N SER A 46 -27.55 -7.11 -15.54
CA SER A 46 -28.69 -7.13 -16.47
C SER A 46 -29.92 -6.40 -15.92
N GLN A 47 -30.22 -6.52 -14.62
CA GLN A 47 -31.31 -5.78 -13.98
C GLN A 47 -31.08 -4.26 -13.94
N CYS A 48 -29.83 -3.83 -13.75
CA CYS A 48 -29.47 -2.42 -13.80
C CYS A 48 -29.54 -1.86 -15.22
N ASP A 49 -29.12 -2.64 -16.22
CA ASP A 49 -29.20 -2.28 -17.63
C ASP A 49 -30.66 -2.19 -18.12
N ALA A 50 -31.51 -3.12 -17.69
CA ALA A 50 -32.95 -3.08 -17.93
C ALA A 50 -33.70 -2.00 -17.12
N HIS A 51 -32.98 -1.19 -16.32
CA HIS A 51 -33.52 -0.15 -15.43
C HIS A 51 -34.54 -0.64 -14.40
N SER A 52 -34.53 -1.93 -14.07
CA SER A 52 -35.43 -2.53 -13.08
C SER A 52 -34.95 -2.29 -11.64
N ARG A 53 -33.66 -1.94 -11.46
CA ARG A 53 -33.06 -1.52 -10.19
C ARG A 53 -32.64 -0.06 -10.23
N LEU A 54 -32.79 0.62 -9.07
CA LEU A 54 -32.41 2.00 -8.83
C LEU A 54 -32.71 2.92 -10.04
N PRO A 55 -33.98 3.05 -10.48
CA PRO A 55 -34.33 3.67 -11.76
C PRO A 55 -33.88 5.13 -11.89
N GLY A 56 -33.68 5.85 -10.77
CA GLY A 56 -33.12 7.19 -10.77
C GLY A 56 -31.65 7.25 -11.16
N VAL A 57 -30.87 6.20 -10.89
CA VAL A 57 -29.43 6.11 -11.20
C VAL A 57 -29.21 5.37 -12.51
N SER A 58 -29.90 4.24 -12.73
CA SER A 58 -29.66 3.37 -13.88
C SER A 58 -29.99 4.02 -15.23
N ARG A 59 -30.87 5.02 -15.27
CA ARG A 59 -31.24 5.76 -16.49
C ARG A 59 -30.21 6.82 -16.92
N ILE A 60 -29.19 7.09 -16.11
CA ILE A 60 -28.13 8.02 -16.49
C ILE A 60 -27.36 7.41 -17.67
N PRO A 61 -27.21 8.12 -18.80
CA PRO A 61 -26.58 7.56 -19.99
C PRO A 61 -25.13 7.13 -19.70
N VAL A 62 -24.74 5.97 -20.22
CA VAL A 62 -23.39 5.37 -20.15
C VAL A 62 -22.96 4.93 -18.74
N LEU A 63 -23.12 5.78 -17.72
CA LEU A 63 -22.65 5.55 -16.35
C LEU A 63 -23.73 4.94 -15.43
N GLY A 64 -25.01 5.04 -15.79
CA GLY A 64 -26.12 4.59 -14.97
C GLY A 64 -26.06 3.11 -14.61
N PRO A 65 -25.99 2.18 -15.60
CA PRO A 65 -25.94 0.75 -15.32
C PRO A 65 -24.70 0.33 -14.51
N PRO A 66 -23.46 0.78 -14.82
CA PRO A 66 -22.29 0.47 -14.00
C PRO A 66 -22.39 0.98 -12.54
N VAL A 67 -22.88 2.19 -12.32
CA VAL A 67 -23.03 2.75 -10.97
C VAL A 67 -24.16 2.04 -10.20
N CYS A 68 -25.29 1.75 -10.87
CA CYS A 68 -26.37 0.94 -10.30
C CYS A 68 -25.86 -0.45 -9.90
N PHE A 69 -25.04 -1.07 -10.74
CA PHE A 69 -24.42 -2.37 -10.47
C PHE A 69 -23.52 -2.30 -9.25
N GLY A 70 -22.58 -1.34 -9.20
CA GLY A 70 -21.68 -1.17 -8.06
C GLY A 70 -22.44 -0.96 -6.74
N ILE A 71 -23.46 -0.09 -6.74
CA ILE A 71 -24.29 0.13 -5.56
C ILE A 71 -25.02 -1.15 -5.16
N SER A 72 -25.71 -1.81 -6.09
CA SER A 72 -26.49 -3.01 -5.80
C SER A 72 -25.61 -4.18 -5.39
N PHE A 73 -24.39 -4.28 -5.93
CA PHE A 73 -23.41 -5.31 -5.62
C PHE A 73 -22.99 -5.21 -4.16
N PHE A 74 -22.60 -4.00 -3.70
CA PHE A 74 -22.24 -3.80 -2.30
C PHE A 74 -23.45 -3.88 -1.36
N GLN A 75 -24.66 -3.55 -1.83
CA GLN A 75 -25.87 -3.79 -1.02
C GLN A 75 -26.03 -5.28 -0.70
N HIS A 76 -25.98 -6.13 -1.73
CA HIS A 76 -26.09 -7.58 -1.55
C HIS A 76 -24.92 -8.18 -0.77
N ALA A 77 -23.72 -7.62 -0.91
CA ALA A 77 -22.55 -8.02 -0.13
C ALA A 77 -22.65 -7.66 1.36
N LEU A 78 -23.63 -6.85 1.76
CA LEU A 78 -23.86 -6.41 3.16
C LEU A 78 -25.17 -6.94 3.76
N ASP A 79 -25.90 -7.80 3.04
CA ASP A 79 -27.24 -8.27 3.42
C ASP A 79 -27.27 -9.35 4.53
N SER A 80 -26.11 -9.74 5.07
CA SER A 80 -25.97 -10.78 6.10
C SER A 80 -25.06 -10.33 7.25
N THR A 81 -25.29 -10.87 8.44
CA THR A 81 -24.46 -10.61 9.62
C THR A 81 -23.04 -11.14 9.44
N ARG A 82 -22.90 -12.31 8.80
CA ARG A 82 -21.60 -12.89 8.49
C ARG A 82 -20.84 -12.07 7.45
N THR A 83 -21.52 -11.58 6.40
CA THR A 83 -20.87 -10.73 5.41
C THR A 83 -20.54 -9.35 5.94
N PHE A 84 -21.34 -8.80 6.85
CA PHE A 84 -21.00 -7.57 7.57
C PHE A 84 -19.65 -7.71 8.27
N ALA A 85 -19.42 -8.83 8.98
CA ALA A 85 -18.16 -9.08 9.67
C ALA A 85 -16.98 -9.28 8.69
N SER A 86 -17.16 -10.03 7.61
CA SER A 86 -16.16 -10.22 6.55
C SER A 86 -15.79 -8.89 5.87
N MET A 87 -16.79 -8.14 5.42
CA MET A 87 -16.61 -6.82 4.81
C MET A 87 -15.94 -5.83 5.75
N SER A 88 -16.29 -5.83 7.04
CA SER A 88 -15.62 -5.01 8.05
C SER A 88 -14.11 -5.32 8.12
N ALA A 89 -13.73 -6.61 8.15
CA ALA A 89 -12.33 -7.02 8.14
C ALA A 89 -11.60 -6.60 6.84
N ILE A 90 -12.24 -6.75 5.67
CA ILE A 90 -11.70 -6.33 4.38
C ILE A 90 -11.51 -4.81 4.31
N LEU A 91 -12.52 -4.04 4.73
CA LEU A 91 -12.44 -2.58 4.76
C LEU A 91 -11.35 -2.12 5.73
N SER A 92 -11.14 -2.83 6.85
CA SER A 92 -10.04 -2.52 7.77
C SER A 92 -8.66 -2.78 7.16
N LEU A 93 -8.50 -3.80 6.30
CA LEU A 93 -7.29 -4.01 5.51
C LEU A 93 -7.06 -2.82 4.57
N PHE A 94 -8.09 -2.39 3.84
CA PHE A 94 -7.99 -1.24 2.95
C PHE A 94 -7.75 0.08 3.69
N ALA A 95 -8.23 0.24 4.93
CA ALA A 95 -7.88 1.38 5.77
C ALA A 95 -6.37 1.43 6.06
N GLY A 96 -5.77 0.27 6.37
CA GLY A 96 -4.33 0.15 6.56
C GLY A 96 -3.54 0.47 5.29
N LEU A 97 -3.92 -0.10 4.15
CA LEU A 97 -3.28 0.17 2.86
C LEU A 97 -3.47 1.62 2.39
N MET A 98 -4.63 2.22 2.63
CA MET A 98 -4.87 3.63 2.34
C MET A 98 -3.95 4.52 3.17
N THR A 99 -3.84 4.23 4.47
CA THR A 99 -2.94 4.96 5.38
C THR A 99 -1.51 4.89 4.87
N VAL A 100 -1.03 3.68 4.60
CA VAL A 100 0.31 3.41 4.07
C VAL A 100 0.57 4.13 2.75
N THR A 101 -0.31 3.99 1.77
CA THR A 101 -0.12 4.60 0.44
C THR A 101 -0.22 6.13 0.52
N THR A 102 -1.02 6.68 1.44
CA THR A 102 -1.09 8.13 1.66
C THR A 102 0.16 8.67 2.36
N VAL A 103 0.75 7.91 3.30
CA VAL A 103 2.06 8.22 3.89
C VAL A 103 3.14 8.19 2.80
N GLU A 104 3.18 7.15 1.97
CA GLU A 104 4.14 7.07 0.87
C GLU A 104 3.96 8.21 -0.14
N ALA A 105 2.73 8.60 -0.46
CA ALA A 105 2.43 9.75 -1.31
C ALA A 105 2.91 11.08 -0.73
N ALA A 106 3.01 11.19 0.60
CA ALA A 106 3.50 12.38 1.30
C ALA A 106 5.02 12.47 1.39
N ARG A 107 5.74 11.37 1.11
CA ARG A 107 7.20 11.30 1.17
C ARG A 107 7.84 11.98 -0.02
N VAL A 108 8.88 12.74 0.25
CA VAL A 108 9.56 13.51 -0.81
C VAL A 108 10.18 12.59 -1.85
N CYS A 109 10.80 11.47 -1.42
CA CYS A 109 11.37 10.49 -2.33
C CYS A 109 10.37 9.88 -3.33
N ASN A 110 9.06 10.02 -3.15
CA ASN A 110 8.06 9.51 -4.10
C ASN A 110 7.44 10.60 -4.97
N ALA A 111 7.76 11.87 -4.74
CA ALA A 111 7.15 13.02 -5.41
C ALA A 111 7.25 12.98 -6.96
N PRO A 112 8.34 12.49 -7.59
CA PRO A 112 8.39 12.42 -9.05
C PRO A 112 7.51 11.35 -9.68
N ASN A 113 7.09 10.33 -8.92
CA ASN A 113 6.21 9.30 -9.45
C ASN A 113 4.75 9.71 -9.24
N VAL A 114 4.09 10.17 -10.31
CA VAL A 114 2.70 10.66 -10.27
C VAL A 114 1.72 9.62 -9.70
N LEU A 115 1.92 8.34 -9.99
CA LEU A 115 1.03 7.27 -9.50
C LEU A 115 1.11 7.09 -7.99
N ILE A 116 2.29 7.29 -7.40
CA ILE A 116 2.50 7.21 -5.94
C ILE A 116 2.12 8.53 -5.28
N ALA A 117 2.56 9.66 -5.85
CA ALA A 117 2.30 10.99 -5.30
C ALA A 117 0.82 11.36 -5.30
N ASN A 118 0.06 10.89 -6.29
CA ASN A 118 -1.38 11.12 -6.44
C ASN A 118 -2.13 9.78 -6.50
N PRO A 119 -2.31 9.09 -5.35
CA PRO A 119 -2.86 7.74 -5.33
C PRO A 119 -4.39 7.70 -5.61
N THR A 120 -5.06 8.86 -5.66
CA THR A 120 -6.52 8.98 -5.87
C THR A 120 -7.01 8.27 -7.14
N GLY A 121 -6.35 8.48 -8.28
CA GLY A 121 -6.75 7.88 -9.55
C GLY A 121 -6.67 6.35 -9.51
N PRO A 122 -5.50 5.77 -9.18
CA PRO A 122 -5.36 4.33 -9.01
C PRO A 122 -6.36 3.72 -8.02
N TRP A 123 -6.59 4.36 -6.85
CA TRP A 123 -7.58 3.89 -5.88
C TRP A 123 -9.03 3.98 -6.37
N LEU A 124 -9.35 4.95 -7.22
CA LEU A 124 -10.68 5.05 -7.83
C LEU A 124 -10.92 3.92 -8.82
N ILE A 125 -9.93 3.61 -9.67
CA ILE A 125 -10.02 2.48 -10.61
C ILE A 125 -10.08 1.15 -9.83
N PHE A 126 -9.23 1.00 -8.81
CA PHE A 126 -9.24 -0.12 -7.87
C PHE A 126 -10.66 -0.38 -7.33
N ASN A 127 -11.34 0.67 -6.87
CA ASN A 127 -12.67 0.51 -6.28
C ASN A 127 -13.78 0.21 -7.30
N LEU A 128 -13.64 0.68 -8.54
CA LEU A 128 -14.70 0.57 -9.56
C LEU A 128 -14.58 -0.66 -10.46
N VAL A 129 -13.36 -1.15 -10.71
CA VAL A 129 -13.09 -2.19 -11.72
C VAL A 129 -12.71 -3.54 -11.07
N GLY A 130 -12.26 -3.52 -9.83
CA GLY A 130 -11.69 -4.68 -9.13
C GLY A 130 -10.29 -4.35 -8.61
N GLY A 131 -10.06 -4.60 -7.33
CA GLY A 131 -8.94 -4.05 -6.61
C GLY A 131 -7.62 -4.76 -6.88
N ALA A 132 -7.62 -6.09 -6.90
CA ALA A 132 -6.42 -6.91 -7.00
C ALA A 132 -5.63 -6.64 -8.29
N VAL A 133 -6.29 -6.61 -9.45
CA VAL A 133 -5.58 -6.42 -10.74
C VAL A 133 -4.92 -5.03 -10.82
N VAL A 134 -5.61 -3.98 -10.37
CA VAL A 134 -5.04 -2.63 -10.33
C VAL A 134 -3.89 -2.56 -9.32
N TRP A 135 -4.04 -3.23 -8.19
CA TRP A 135 -3.03 -3.31 -7.16
C TRP A 135 -1.75 -4.01 -7.67
N GLU A 136 -1.91 -5.18 -8.28
CA GLU A 136 -0.84 -6.06 -8.77
C GLU A 136 -0.12 -5.51 -9.99
N LEU A 137 -0.84 -4.89 -10.94
CA LEU A 137 -0.29 -4.48 -12.23
C LEU A 137 0.04 -2.99 -12.33
N VAL A 138 -0.52 -2.15 -11.45
CA VAL A 138 -0.32 -0.69 -11.50
C VAL A 138 0.35 -0.17 -10.25
N ILE A 139 -0.25 -0.39 -9.08
CA ILE A 139 0.21 0.23 -7.82
C ILE A 139 1.56 -0.36 -7.39
N ILE A 140 1.65 -1.68 -7.23
CA ILE A 140 2.88 -2.34 -6.77
C ILE A 140 4.06 -2.17 -7.74
N PRO A 141 3.89 -2.35 -9.08
CA PRO A 141 4.95 -2.08 -10.04
C PRO A 141 5.47 -0.64 -9.99
N ALA A 142 4.60 0.35 -9.77
CA ALA A 142 5.01 1.74 -9.61
C ALA A 142 5.96 1.93 -8.40
N PHE A 143 5.67 1.27 -7.28
CA PHE A 143 6.54 1.26 -6.10
C PHE A 143 7.87 0.57 -6.37
N PHE A 144 7.88 -0.61 -6.99
CA PHE A 144 9.12 -1.31 -7.33
C PHE A 144 10.00 -0.51 -8.30
N HIS A 145 9.39 0.09 -9.31
CA HIS A 145 10.09 0.94 -10.25
C HIS A 145 10.74 2.13 -9.53
N ARG A 146 9.99 2.81 -8.66
CA ARG A 146 10.52 3.96 -7.91
C ARG A 146 11.63 3.53 -6.96
N SER A 147 11.42 2.48 -6.17
CA SER A 147 12.42 1.93 -5.25
C SER A 147 13.72 1.58 -5.97
N ARG A 148 13.68 0.91 -7.14
CA ARG A 148 14.89 0.66 -7.94
C ARG A 148 15.52 1.92 -8.52
N SER A 149 14.72 2.88 -9.00
CA SER A 149 15.25 4.13 -9.56
C SER A 149 16.06 4.91 -8.53
N ILE A 150 15.60 4.94 -7.27
CA ILE A 150 16.31 5.55 -6.15
C ILE A 150 17.62 4.81 -5.87
N LEU A 151 17.61 3.47 -5.85
CA LEU A 151 18.80 2.66 -5.62
C LEU A 151 19.86 2.84 -6.72
N LEU A 152 19.46 2.84 -7.99
CA LEU A 152 20.36 3.05 -9.11
C LEU A 152 20.96 4.45 -9.12
N ALA A 153 20.15 5.46 -8.81
CA ALA A 153 20.62 6.83 -8.72
C ALA A 153 21.64 7.01 -7.58
N ARG A 154 21.42 6.39 -6.42
CA ARG A 154 22.40 6.37 -5.31
C ARG A 154 23.70 5.68 -5.70
N LYS A 155 23.62 4.52 -6.36
CA LYS A 155 24.82 3.82 -6.85
C LYS A 155 25.61 4.65 -7.86
N LYS A 156 24.94 5.41 -8.73
CA LYS A 156 25.59 6.28 -9.71
C LYS A 156 26.19 7.53 -9.09
N ALA A 157 25.55 8.10 -8.07
CA ALA A 157 26.07 9.27 -7.36
C ALA A 157 27.36 8.95 -6.57
N GLY A 158 27.56 7.70 -6.17
CA GLY A 158 28.69 7.30 -5.32
C GLY A 158 28.46 7.70 -3.85
N GLN A 159 29.07 6.95 -2.93
CA GLN A 159 28.76 7.06 -1.49
C GLN A 159 29.10 8.43 -0.92
N GLU A 160 30.27 8.96 -1.28
CA GLU A 160 30.76 10.25 -0.79
C GLU A 160 29.93 11.44 -1.28
N ALA A 161 29.38 11.39 -2.51
CA ALA A 161 28.52 12.44 -3.02
C ALA A 161 27.11 12.39 -2.39
N VAL A 162 26.64 11.22 -1.97
CA VAL A 162 25.35 11.05 -1.27
C VAL A 162 25.44 11.59 0.16
N ASP A 163 26.58 11.41 0.84
CA ASP A 163 26.82 11.89 2.21
C ASP A 163 27.19 13.38 2.28
N SER A 164 27.93 13.89 1.28
CA SER A 164 28.29 15.31 1.19
C SER A 164 27.24 16.18 0.49
N ALA A 165 26.20 15.57 -0.11
CA ALA A 165 25.07 16.30 -0.62
C ALA A 165 24.28 16.92 0.55
N ALA A 166 24.59 18.17 0.88
CA ALA A 166 23.62 19.11 1.43
C ALA A 166 22.50 19.28 0.38
N SER A 167 21.60 18.32 0.30
CA SER A 167 20.92 18.05 -0.96
C SER A 167 19.98 19.19 -1.35
N LYS A 168 20.22 19.76 -2.54
CA LYS A 168 19.21 20.53 -3.28
C LYS A 168 18.16 19.61 -3.92
N ASP A 169 18.48 18.32 -4.02
CA ASP A 169 17.61 17.29 -4.57
C ASP A 169 17.09 16.39 -3.45
N ALA A 170 15.84 16.61 -3.07
CA ALA A 170 15.23 15.99 -1.90
C ALA A 170 14.93 14.49 -2.07
N ASP A 171 15.17 13.94 -3.27
CA ASP A 171 15.08 12.52 -3.57
C ASP A 171 16.32 11.71 -3.15
N PHE A 172 17.45 12.38 -2.91
CA PHE A 172 18.74 11.75 -2.66
C PHE A 172 19.27 12.09 -1.27
N GLY A 173 19.82 11.07 -0.59
CA GLY A 173 20.39 11.19 0.75
C GLY A 173 19.71 10.32 1.81
N LYS A 174 20.39 10.23 2.95
CA LYS A 174 19.98 9.51 4.17
C LYS A 174 18.59 9.90 4.66
N ASP A 175 18.18 11.13 4.38
CA ASP A 175 16.95 11.73 4.87
C ASP A 175 15.82 11.80 3.83
N SER A 176 15.98 11.22 2.63
CA SER A 176 15.00 11.33 1.51
C SER A 176 13.56 10.85 1.81
N ARG A 177 13.36 10.03 2.86
CA ARG A 177 12.03 9.49 3.25
C ARG A 177 11.22 10.36 4.22
N HIS A 178 11.62 11.61 4.45
CA HIS A 178 10.84 12.55 5.25
C HIS A 178 9.52 12.97 4.58
N LEU A 179 8.55 13.36 5.40
CA LEU A 179 7.32 14.02 4.95
C LEU A 179 7.65 15.44 4.48
N LYS A 180 7.12 15.82 3.31
CA LYS A 180 7.34 17.15 2.72
C LYS A 180 6.94 18.29 3.66
N VAL A 181 5.92 18.05 4.48
CA VAL A 181 5.36 19.01 5.44
C VAL A 181 4.88 18.24 6.67
N ASP A 182 5.16 18.75 7.86
CA ASP A 182 4.65 18.25 9.15
C ASP A 182 3.12 18.23 9.26
N ALA A 183 2.41 19.11 8.55
CA ALA A 183 0.95 19.10 8.45
C ALA A 183 0.37 17.75 7.99
N GLU A 184 1.16 16.92 7.30
CA GLU A 184 0.76 15.56 6.88
C GLU A 184 0.52 14.63 8.08
N ILE A 185 1.15 14.87 9.24
CA ILE A 185 0.93 14.10 10.49
C ILE A 185 -0.53 14.18 10.93
N VAL A 186 -1.21 15.31 10.65
CA VAL A 186 -2.62 15.51 10.97
C VAL A 186 -3.50 15.21 9.76
N ALA A 187 -3.09 15.66 8.57
CA ALA A 187 -3.90 15.53 7.36
C ALA A 187 -4.14 14.06 6.97
N ILE A 188 -3.14 13.19 7.10
CA ILE A 188 -3.24 11.77 6.75
C ILE A 188 -4.29 11.07 7.63
N PRO A 189 -4.16 10.99 8.97
CA PRO A 189 -5.11 10.26 9.80
C PRO A 189 -6.53 10.85 9.72
N VAL A 190 -6.68 12.18 9.62
CA VAL A 190 -8.02 12.79 9.46
C VAL A 190 -8.64 12.41 8.11
N SER A 191 -7.85 12.42 7.03
CA SER A 191 -8.35 12.03 5.71
C SER A 191 -8.76 10.57 5.62
N VAL A 192 -8.01 9.66 6.26
CA VAL A 192 -8.39 8.24 6.32
C VAL A 192 -9.62 8.05 7.21
N ALA A 193 -9.66 8.72 8.37
CA ALA A 193 -10.78 8.63 9.29
C ALA A 193 -12.10 9.11 8.66
N TRP A 194 -12.10 10.29 8.05
CA TRP A 194 -13.32 10.93 7.54
C TRP A 194 -13.61 10.59 6.09
N GLY A 195 -12.57 10.38 5.28
CA GLY A 195 -12.71 10.08 3.86
C GLY A 195 -12.94 8.60 3.56
N PHE A 196 -12.56 7.69 4.46
CA PHE A 196 -12.68 6.26 4.25
C PHE A 196 -13.36 5.51 5.40
N ILE A 197 -12.84 5.58 6.63
CA ILE A 197 -13.34 4.76 7.76
C ILE A 197 -14.79 5.13 8.10
N LEU A 198 -15.09 6.41 8.29
CA LEU A 198 -16.44 6.86 8.63
C LEU A 198 -17.46 6.52 7.52
N PRO A 199 -17.23 6.84 6.23
CA PRO A 199 -18.09 6.38 5.15
C PRO A 199 -18.28 4.86 5.12
N SER A 200 -17.22 4.09 5.40
CA SER A 200 -17.28 2.62 5.46
C SER A 200 -18.18 2.14 6.60
N ILE A 201 -18.07 2.73 7.79
CA ILE A 201 -18.94 2.42 8.93
C ILE A 201 -20.41 2.76 8.62
N LEU A 202 -20.66 3.93 8.02
CA LEU A 202 -22.01 4.33 7.63
C LEU A 202 -22.59 3.38 6.58
N MET A 203 -21.78 2.98 5.60
CA MET A 203 -22.16 2.00 4.58
C MET A 203 -22.54 0.65 5.22
N LEU A 204 -21.69 0.14 6.12
CA LEU A 204 -21.90 -1.13 6.82
C LEU A 204 -23.19 -1.12 7.64
N ILE A 205 -23.43 -0.07 8.43
CA ILE A 205 -24.55 -0.02 9.39
C ILE A 205 -25.90 0.17 8.69
N TYR A 206 -25.97 1.06 7.71
CA TYR A 206 -27.25 1.50 7.13
C TYR A 206 -27.61 0.79 5.83
N ASN A 207 -26.64 0.16 5.14
CA ASN A 207 -26.83 -0.54 3.86
C ASN A 207 -27.71 0.23 2.84
N SER A 208 -27.55 1.56 2.80
CA SER A 208 -28.36 2.45 1.97
C SER A 208 -27.71 2.67 0.59
N PRO A 209 -28.48 2.68 -0.51
CA PRO A 209 -27.95 2.94 -1.85
C PRO A 209 -27.16 4.26 -1.92
N VAL A 210 -27.62 5.28 -1.21
CA VAL A 210 -27.01 6.62 -1.20
C VAL A 210 -25.66 6.58 -0.49
N LEU A 211 -25.59 5.91 0.66
CA LEU A 211 -24.34 5.80 1.43
C LEU A 211 -23.29 4.97 0.68
N ILE A 212 -23.71 3.88 0.04
CA ILE A 212 -22.83 3.07 -0.81
C ILE A 212 -22.35 3.89 -2.01
N GLY A 213 -23.26 4.59 -2.70
CA GLY A 213 -22.90 5.45 -3.83
C GLY A 213 -21.90 6.55 -3.45
N MET A 214 -22.06 7.18 -2.29
CA MET A 214 -21.09 8.13 -1.76
C MET A 214 -19.77 7.46 -1.36
N TRP A 215 -19.84 6.27 -0.76
CA TRP A 215 -18.66 5.48 -0.38
C TRP A 215 -17.83 5.05 -1.59
N LEU A 216 -18.45 4.75 -2.74
CA LEU A 216 -17.72 4.39 -3.96
C LEU A 216 -16.73 5.47 -4.43
N LEU A 217 -16.92 6.72 -4.00
CA LEU A 217 -16.05 7.86 -4.28
C LEU A 217 -15.05 8.16 -3.14
N PHE A 218 -14.85 7.23 -2.19
CA PHE A 218 -13.92 7.41 -1.07
C PHE A 218 -12.52 7.91 -1.46
N PRO A 219 -11.90 7.50 -2.60
CA PRO A 219 -10.57 7.99 -2.94
C PRO A 219 -10.56 9.52 -3.17
N VAL A 220 -11.66 10.06 -3.70
CA VAL A 220 -11.87 11.49 -3.90
C VAL A 220 -12.05 12.18 -2.55
N TRP A 221 -12.88 11.63 -1.66
CA TRP A 221 -13.09 12.18 -0.32
C TRP A 221 -11.80 12.23 0.49
N VAL A 222 -11.02 11.14 0.52
CA VAL A 222 -9.71 11.08 1.18
C VAL A 222 -8.79 12.18 0.63
N SER A 223 -8.72 12.35 -0.68
CA SER A 223 -7.86 13.36 -1.32
C SER A 223 -8.29 14.79 -0.96
N LEU A 224 -9.58 15.11 -1.10
CA LEU A 224 -10.13 16.43 -0.81
C LEU A 224 -9.95 16.79 0.67
N ILE A 225 -10.26 15.87 1.58
CA ILE A 225 -10.11 16.09 3.03
C ILE A 225 -8.63 16.26 3.39
N ARG A 226 -7.74 15.43 2.84
CA ARG A 226 -6.29 15.58 3.06
C ARG A 226 -5.80 16.96 2.63
N GLN A 227 -6.17 17.42 1.44
CA GLN A 227 -5.79 18.73 0.92
C GLN A 227 -6.37 19.86 1.79
N ALA A 228 -7.65 19.77 2.17
CA ALA A 228 -8.32 20.75 3.01
C ALA A 228 -7.67 20.86 4.40
N VAL A 229 -7.47 19.72 5.09
CA VAL A 229 -6.84 19.69 6.42
C VAL A 229 -5.41 20.21 6.35
N ARG A 230 -4.63 19.76 5.36
CA ARG A 230 -3.27 20.27 5.16
C ARG A 230 -3.25 21.78 4.98
N TRP A 231 -4.15 22.32 4.17
CA TRP A 231 -4.27 23.76 3.94
C TRP A 231 -4.65 24.51 5.22
N VAL A 232 -5.60 24.01 6.00
CA VAL A 232 -6.02 24.61 7.28
C VAL A 232 -4.84 24.62 8.27
N VAL A 233 -4.18 23.47 8.47
CA VAL A 233 -3.05 23.34 9.41
C VAL A 233 -1.92 24.28 9.02
N LEU A 234 -1.57 24.33 7.73
CA LEU A 234 -0.53 25.25 7.21
C LEU A 234 -0.88 26.73 7.40
N ARG A 235 -2.16 27.10 7.35
CA ARG A 235 -2.59 28.48 7.61
C ARG A 235 -2.52 28.84 9.09
N LEU A 236 -2.84 27.89 9.98
CA LEU A 236 -2.81 28.09 11.42
C LEU A 236 -1.38 28.08 11.98
N GLN A 237 -0.50 27.23 11.43
CA GLN A 237 0.89 27.11 11.83
C GLN A 237 1.78 28.10 11.05
N LYS A 238 1.77 29.38 11.48
CA LYS A 238 2.57 30.46 10.86
C LYS A 238 4.10 30.23 10.86
N ARG A 239 4.63 29.21 11.56
CA ARG A 239 6.07 29.05 11.85
C ARG A 239 6.73 27.72 11.46
N GLN A 240 5.99 26.74 10.93
CA GLN A 240 6.56 25.42 10.65
C GLN A 240 6.24 24.95 9.23
N ARG A 241 7.24 25.07 8.36
CA ARG A 241 7.37 24.27 7.13
C ARG A 241 8.65 23.47 7.29
N ARG A 242 8.67 22.54 8.25
CA ARG A 242 9.82 21.67 8.47
C ARG A 242 9.55 20.33 7.83
N SER A 243 10.55 19.80 7.12
CA SER A 243 10.61 18.39 6.77
C SER A 243 10.56 17.57 8.06
N PHE A 244 9.81 16.47 8.06
CA PHE A 244 9.57 15.68 9.28
C PHE A 244 9.76 14.18 9.03
N HIS A 245 10.57 13.54 9.86
CA HIS A 245 10.70 12.09 9.90
C HIS A 245 9.63 11.49 10.81
N LEU A 246 8.66 10.80 10.22
CA LEU A 246 7.54 10.23 10.98
C LEU A 246 8.04 9.22 12.02
N GLU A 247 9.02 8.43 11.64
CA GLU A 247 9.66 7.37 12.43
C GLU A 247 10.52 7.87 13.59
N SER A 248 10.91 9.15 13.62
CA SER A 248 11.69 9.70 14.75
C SER A 248 10.82 10.12 15.92
N HIS A 249 9.50 10.22 15.73
CA HIS A 249 8.55 10.67 16.76
C HIS A 249 7.41 9.68 16.95
N VAL A 250 7.48 8.95 18.07
CA VAL A 250 6.50 7.91 18.44
C VAL A 250 5.07 8.46 18.45
N VAL A 251 4.86 9.68 18.96
CA VAL A 251 3.52 10.29 19.02
C VAL A 251 2.94 10.49 17.63
N SER A 252 3.71 11.05 16.70
CA SER A 252 3.27 11.28 15.32
C SER A 252 3.00 9.97 14.59
N LEU A 253 3.85 8.96 14.82
CA LEU A 253 3.67 7.63 14.27
C LEU A 253 2.39 6.98 14.80
N LEU A 254 2.13 7.06 16.11
CA LEU A 254 0.88 6.58 16.71
C LEU A 254 -0.33 7.32 16.15
N LEU A 255 -0.28 8.65 16.00
CA LEU A 255 -1.39 9.42 15.44
C LEU A 255 -1.79 8.94 14.03
N VAL A 256 -0.82 8.56 13.21
CA VAL A 256 -1.07 8.10 11.84
C VAL A 256 -1.64 6.67 11.80
N TYR A 257 -1.10 5.75 12.60
CA TYR A 257 -1.40 4.31 12.47
C TYR A 257 -2.37 3.75 13.51
N LEU A 258 -2.62 4.44 14.64
CA LEU A 258 -3.41 3.88 15.74
C LEU A 258 -4.85 3.58 15.32
N LEU A 259 -5.51 4.50 14.64
CA LEU A 259 -6.91 4.33 14.24
C LEU A 259 -7.11 3.09 13.32
N PRO A 260 -6.39 2.92 12.20
CA PRO A 260 -6.56 1.72 11.37
C PRO A 260 -6.20 0.43 12.11
N ILE A 261 -5.23 0.45 13.04
CA ILE A 261 -4.91 -0.70 13.89
C ILE A 261 -6.10 -1.07 14.79
N VAL A 262 -6.69 -0.09 15.49
CA VAL A 262 -7.83 -0.32 16.39
C VAL A 262 -9.05 -0.82 15.62
N VAL A 263 -9.35 -0.22 14.48
CA VAL A 263 -10.47 -0.65 13.62
C VAL A 263 -10.23 -2.05 13.08
N SER A 264 -9.00 -2.39 12.67
CA SER A 264 -8.65 -3.75 12.25
C SER A 264 -8.83 -4.77 13.38
N ALA A 265 -8.34 -4.47 14.59
CA ALA A 265 -8.48 -5.37 15.73
C ALA A 265 -9.95 -5.61 16.07
N ALA A 266 -10.77 -4.55 16.12
CA ALA A 266 -12.20 -4.65 16.38
C ALA A 266 -12.92 -5.48 15.28
N SER A 267 -12.59 -5.22 14.01
CA SER A 267 -13.17 -5.94 12.86
C SER A 267 -12.76 -7.42 12.85
N HIS A 268 -11.53 -7.71 13.27
CA HIS A 268 -11.02 -9.07 13.36
C HIS A 268 -11.70 -9.88 14.48
N VAL A 269 -11.90 -9.27 15.64
CA VAL A 269 -12.69 -9.88 16.74
C VAL A 269 -14.12 -10.15 16.27
N LEU A 270 -14.74 -9.21 15.55
CA LEU A 270 -16.07 -9.39 14.98
C LEU A 270 -16.12 -10.53 13.96
N LEU A 271 -15.11 -10.62 13.09
CA LEU A 271 -14.97 -11.71 12.11
C LEU A 271 -14.87 -13.06 12.82
N ILE A 272 -13.97 -13.20 13.80
CA ILE A 272 -13.80 -14.44 14.58
C ILE A 272 -15.12 -14.81 15.26
N TRP A 273 -15.78 -13.85 15.92
CA TRP A 273 -17.08 -14.08 16.54
C TRP A 273 -18.14 -14.55 15.55
N SER A 274 -18.18 -13.97 14.34
CA SER A 274 -19.14 -14.35 13.29
C SER A 274 -18.95 -15.78 12.77
N LEU A 275 -17.74 -16.35 12.87
CA LEU A 275 -17.47 -17.74 12.45
C LEU A 275 -18.17 -18.77 13.34
N PHE A 276 -18.56 -18.38 14.56
CA PHE A 276 -19.32 -19.23 15.48
C PHE A 276 -20.84 -19.09 15.32
N GLN A 277 -21.29 -18.17 14.46
CA GLN A 277 -22.71 -17.98 14.16
C GLN A 277 -23.16 -18.85 12.99
N ARG A 278 -24.46 -19.10 12.87
CA ARG A 278 -25.03 -19.82 11.73
C ARG A 278 -24.86 -19.00 10.46
N ASP A 279 -24.58 -19.68 9.35
CA ASP A 279 -24.48 -19.03 8.05
C ASP A 279 -25.87 -18.54 7.59
N ASP A 280 -26.03 -17.22 7.51
CA ASP A 280 -27.26 -16.53 7.12
C ASP A 280 -27.20 -16.01 5.67
N ARG A 281 -26.14 -16.31 4.93
CA ARG A 281 -25.90 -15.82 3.57
C ARG A 281 -26.81 -16.49 2.55
N LYS A 282 -27.55 -15.67 1.81
CA LYS A 282 -28.29 -16.06 0.60
C LYS A 282 -27.34 -16.23 -0.59
N ASP A 283 -27.79 -16.89 -1.66
CA ASP A 283 -26.95 -17.21 -2.82
C ASP A 283 -26.35 -15.95 -3.48
N MET A 284 -27.15 -14.90 -3.70
CA MET A 284 -26.67 -13.62 -4.24
C MET A 284 -25.60 -13.00 -3.34
N THR A 285 -25.84 -12.94 -2.02
CA THR A 285 -24.89 -12.41 -1.04
C THR A 285 -23.59 -13.22 -0.99
N ARG A 286 -23.69 -14.55 -1.08
CA ARG A 286 -22.53 -15.44 -1.15
C ARG A 286 -21.72 -15.17 -2.41
N ALA A 287 -22.36 -15.05 -3.56
CA ALA A 287 -21.69 -14.73 -4.81
C ALA A 287 -20.97 -13.38 -4.73
N THR A 288 -21.66 -12.30 -4.32
CA THR A 288 -21.04 -10.96 -4.24
C THR A 288 -19.91 -10.89 -3.22
N VAL A 289 -20.08 -11.49 -2.03
CA VAL A 289 -19.03 -11.43 -0.99
C VAL A 289 -17.82 -12.27 -1.39
N SER A 290 -17.99 -13.43 -2.03
CA SER A 290 -16.87 -14.27 -2.47
C SER A 290 -15.99 -13.55 -3.50
N PHE A 291 -16.58 -12.75 -4.39
CA PHE A 291 -15.81 -11.87 -5.28
C PHE A 291 -14.92 -10.89 -4.51
N VAL A 292 -15.47 -10.22 -3.49
CA VAL A 292 -14.72 -9.24 -2.69
C VAL A 292 -13.66 -9.91 -1.81
N GLU A 293 -13.97 -11.08 -1.23
CA GLU A 293 -13.04 -11.86 -0.42
C GLU A 293 -11.83 -12.35 -1.25
N ILE A 294 -12.07 -12.85 -2.47
CA ILE A 294 -11.01 -13.25 -3.40
C ILE A 294 -10.13 -12.05 -3.73
N ASP A 295 -10.74 -10.94 -4.15
CA ASP A 295 -10.03 -9.71 -4.51
C ASP A 295 -9.17 -9.19 -3.34
N ALA A 296 -9.75 -9.08 -2.14
CA ALA A 296 -9.05 -8.63 -0.95
C ALA A 296 -7.91 -9.58 -0.54
N THR A 297 -8.06 -10.89 -0.74
CA THR A 297 -7.01 -11.88 -0.45
C THR A 297 -5.79 -11.65 -1.34
N PHE A 298 -6.00 -11.47 -2.65
CA PHE A 298 -4.92 -11.20 -3.60
C PHE A 298 -4.24 -9.84 -3.37
N VAL A 299 -5.02 -8.81 -3.02
CA VAL A 299 -4.46 -7.52 -2.56
C VAL A 299 -3.58 -7.72 -1.31
N GLY A 300 -4.05 -8.48 -0.33
CA GLY A 300 -3.30 -8.79 0.90
C GLY A 300 -1.99 -9.56 0.63
N LEU A 301 -2.05 -10.61 -0.19
CA LEU A 301 -0.87 -11.39 -0.60
C LEU A 301 0.15 -10.52 -1.33
N THR A 302 -0.31 -9.66 -2.24
CA THR A 302 0.57 -8.76 -3.00
C THR A 302 1.15 -7.66 -2.09
N ALA A 303 0.41 -7.17 -1.10
CA ALA A 303 0.95 -6.25 -0.10
C ALA A 303 2.03 -6.90 0.80
N LEU A 304 1.86 -8.17 1.18
CA LEU A 304 2.90 -8.93 1.86
C LEU A 304 4.14 -9.15 0.98
N TYR A 305 3.93 -9.44 -0.31
CA TYR A 305 5.01 -9.54 -1.28
C TYR A 305 5.75 -8.19 -1.43
N TRP A 306 5.02 -7.07 -1.43
CA TRP A 306 5.61 -5.74 -1.46
C TRP A 306 6.54 -5.50 -0.26
N LEU A 307 6.09 -5.80 0.96
CA LEU A 307 6.92 -5.72 2.16
C LEU A 307 8.16 -6.63 2.07
N PHE A 308 7.97 -7.86 1.60
CA PHE A 308 9.06 -8.82 1.39
C PHE A 308 10.10 -8.28 0.41
N VAL A 309 9.69 -7.72 -0.73
CA VAL A 309 10.59 -7.23 -1.76
C VAL A 309 11.39 -6.01 -1.29
N GLU A 310 10.72 -5.04 -0.64
CA GLU A 310 11.37 -3.79 -0.26
C GLU A 310 12.26 -3.90 0.97
N ALA A 311 11.86 -4.69 1.97
CA ALA A 311 12.55 -4.71 3.26
C ALA A 311 12.92 -6.11 3.77
N GLY A 312 12.59 -7.15 3.02
CA GLY A 312 12.98 -8.53 3.29
C GLY A 312 11.96 -9.32 4.12
N TRP A 313 12.26 -10.60 4.31
CA TRP A 313 11.35 -11.59 4.91
C TRP A 313 10.96 -11.30 6.36
N LYS A 314 11.85 -10.67 7.15
CA LYS A 314 11.57 -10.35 8.55
C LYS A 314 10.37 -9.42 8.67
N VAL A 315 10.29 -8.41 7.81
CA VAL A 315 9.19 -7.44 7.81
C VAL A 315 7.88 -8.09 7.41
N ALA A 316 7.90 -8.93 6.37
CA ALA A 316 6.72 -9.70 5.96
C ALA A 316 6.24 -10.65 7.08
N LEU A 317 7.17 -11.28 7.81
CA LEU A 317 6.85 -12.14 8.95
C LEU A 317 6.24 -11.35 10.12
N VAL A 318 6.77 -10.16 10.44
CA VAL A 318 6.19 -9.27 11.46
C VAL A 318 4.77 -8.86 11.08
N ALA A 319 4.53 -8.52 9.81
CA ALA A 319 3.20 -8.18 9.31
C ALA A 319 2.21 -9.35 9.47
N LEU A 320 2.64 -10.56 9.11
CA LEU A 320 1.85 -11.79 9.30
C LEU A 320 1.59 -12.09 10.77
N ALA A 321 2.62 -12.02 11.61
CA ALA A 321 2.50 -12.29 13.04
C ALA A 321 1.57 -11.29 13.74
N ALA A 322 1.59 -10.02 13.35
CA ALA A 322 0.68 -9.00 13.85
C ALA A 322 -0.75 -9.17 13.29
N ALA A 323 -0.90 -9.68 12.07
CA ALA A 323 -2.21 -9.93 11.46
C ALA A 323 -3.01 -11.04 12.17
N ILE A 324 -2.34 -12.02 12.78
CA ILE A 324 -2.99 -13.14 13.48
C ILE A 324 -3.88 -12.66 14.65
N PRO A 325 -3.40 -11.83 15.61
CA PRO A 325 -4.23 -11.34 16.70
C PRO A 325 -5.00 -10.05 16.39
N LEU A 326 -4.46 -9.18 15.53
CA LEU A 326 -5.00 -7.81 15.32
C LEU A 326 -5.72 -7.65 13.97
N GLY A 327 -5.76 -8.69 13.15
CA GLY A 327 -6.32 -8.64 11.81
C GLY A 327 -5.39 -8.03 10.76
N PRO A 328 -5.75 -8.20 9.47
CA PRO A 328 -4.87 -7.90 8.34
C PRO A 328 -4.52 -6.41 8.21
N GLY A 329 -5.43 -5.48 8.51
CA GLY A 329 -5.14 -4.04 8.45
C GLY A 329 -4.09 -3.59 9.47
N ALA A 330 -4.17 -4.11 10.69
CA ALA A 330 -3.16 -3.88 11.72
C ALA A 330 -1.83 -4.53 11.35
N GLY A 331 -1.85 -5.74 10.79
CA GLY A 331 -0.66 -6.41 10.28
C GLY A 331 0.10 -5.56 9.25
N ILE A 332 -0.61 -4.97 8.29
CA ILE A 332 -0.03 -4.03 7.32
C ILE A 332 0.58 -2.80 8.01
N CYS A 333 -0.15 -2.16 8.92
CA CYS A 333 0.34 -0.96 9.61
C CYS A 333 1.59 -1.23 10.45
N VAL A 334 1.56 -2.29 11.27
CA VAL A 334 2.68 -2.72 12.12
C VAL A 334 3.88 -3.14 11.26
N GLY A 335 3.62 -3.90 10.19
CA GLY A 335 4.62 -4.24 9.18
C GLY A 335 5.30 -3.01 8.61
N TRP A 336 4.54 -1.97 8.27
CA TRP A 336 5.07 -0.70 7.74
C TRP A 336 5.94 0.05 8.73
N ILE A 337 5.50 0.13 9.99
CA ILE A 337 6.25 0.75 11.08
C ILE A 337 7.61 0.04 11.24
N TYR A 338 7.59 -1.29 11.27
CA TYR A 338 8.81 -2.09 11.39
C TYR A 338 9.71 -1.96 10.15
N ARG A 339 9.10 -1.92 8.95
CA ARG A 339 9.79 -1.69 7.66
C ARG A 339 10.60 -0.42 7.68
N ASP A 340 10.00 0.69 8.12
CA ASP A 340 10.66 1.99 8.15
C ASP A 340 11.85 2.02 9.12
N GLY A 341 11.75 1.28 10.24
CA GLY A 341 12.87 1.04 11.15
C GLY A 341 14.04 0.28 10.49
N GLU A 342 13.76 -0.86 9.85
CA GLU A 342 14.78 -1.67 9.19
C GLU A 342 15.43 -0.95 8.01
N ILE A 343 14.66 -0.21 7.19
CA ILE A 343 15.21 0.59 6.08
C ILE A 343 16.21 1.63 6.61
N ARG A 344 15.89 2.29 7.74
CA ARG A 344 16.77 3.28 8.35
C ARG A 344 18.05 2.66 8.88
N GLU A 345 17.98 1.51 9.56
CA GLU A 345 19.16 0.81 10.08
C GLU A 345 20.03 0.23 8.96
N ASN A 346 19.42 -0.36 7.93
CA ASN A 346 20.15 -0.87 6.77
C ASN A 346 20.85 0.27 6.01
N LEU A 347 20.21 1.44 5.90
CA LEU A 347 20.84 2.61 5.29
C LEU A 347 22.03 3.11 6.11
N LYS A 348 21.91 3.18 7.45
CA LYS A 348 23.06 3.53 8.32
C LYS A 348 24.24 2.58 8.12
N HIS A 349 23.96 1.27 8.06
CA HIS A 349 24.98 0.25 7.91
C HIS A 349 25.63 0.23 6.52
N TRP A 350 24.87 0.50 5.47
CA TRP A 350 25.42 0.60 4.12
C TRP A 350 26.37 1.79 4.00
N LEU A 351 26.01 2.93 4.62
CA LEU A 351 26.86 4.12 4.70
C LEU A 351 28.12 3.88 5.56
N SER A 352 28.03 3.15 6.67
CA SER A 352 29.19 2.87 7.53
C SER A 352 30.06 1.70 7.06
N GLY A 353 29.51 0.78 6.28
CA GLY A 353 30.17 -0.46 5.84
C GLY A 353 31.18 -0.28 4.71
N GLU A 354 31.03 0.73 3.86
CA GLU A 354 32.01 1.04 2.80
C GLU A 354 33.22 1.85 3.30
N GLN A 355 33.17 2.41 4.51
CA GLN A 355 34.34 3.05 5.17
C GLN A 355 35.33 2.05 5.79
N SER A 356 35.07 0.75 5.71
CA SER A 356 35.88 -0.29 6.36
C SER A 356 36.42 -1.36 5.41
N ALA A 357 36.57 -1.03 4.12
CA ALA A 357 37.52 -1.71 3.25
C ALA A 357 38.83 -0.90 3.27
N PRO A 358 39.86 -1.29 4.05
CA PRO A 358 41.18 -0.76 3.79
C PRO A 358 41.63 -1.32 2.44
N ASP A 359 41.87 -0.42 1.49
CA ASP A 359 42.75 -0.66 0.36
C ASP A 359 44.12 -1.09 0.91
N ASN A 360 44.30 -2.38 1.12
CA ASN A 360 45.62 -2.97 1.36
C ASN A 360 46.30 -3.15 -0.01
N ASN A 361 46.75 -2.03 -0.58
CA ASN A 361 47.84 -2.01 -1.54
C ASN A 361 48.84 -0.97 -1.06
N GLU A 362 49.93 -1.44 -0.44
CA GLU A 362 51.31 -1.00 -0.69
C GLU A 362 52.24 -1.49 0.43
N GLU A 363 52.84 -2.68 0.23
CA GLU A 363 54.21 -2.93 0.69
C GLU A 363 54.89 -3.90 -0.28
N GLY A 364 54.92 -3.53 -1.55
CA GLY A 364 55.72 -4.15 -2.60
C GLY A 364 57.12 -3.57 -2.62
N ARG A 365 57.94 -3.85 -1.61
CA ARG A 365 59.39 -3.64 -1.64
C ARG A 365 60.07 -4.98 -1.35
N ASN A 366 60.32 -5.74 -2.40
CA ASN A 366 61.48 -6.63 -2.50
C ASN A 366 61.75 -6.92 -3.97
N ALA A 367 62.88 -6.37 -4.43
CA ALA A 367 63.48 -6.67 -5.70
C ALA A 367 64.04 -8.09 -5.70
N ALA A 368 63.69 -8.89 -6.71
CA ALA A 368 64.52 -9.98 -7.22
C ALA A 368 64.03 -10.41 -8.62
N ALA A 369 64.75 -9.91 -9.62
CA ALA A 369 65.21 -10.57 -10.85
C ALA A 369 64.26 -11.46 -11.71
N SER A 370 64.24 -11.10 -13.00
CA SER A 370 64.31 -11.99 -14.18
C SER A 370 63.05 -12.74 -14.60
N GLU A 371 62.43 -12.33 -15.71
CA GLU A 371 62.58 -13.04 -17.00
C GLU A 371 61.91 -12.27 -18.15
N GLU A 372 62.61 -12.29 -19.28
CA GLU A 372 62.39 -11.56 -20.53
C GLU A 372 61.17 -12.08 -21.30
N THR A 373 60.45 -11.19 -22.00
CA THR A 373 59.81 -11.57 -23.27
C THR A 373 59.93 -10.44 -24.30
N PRO A 374 60.28 -10.77 -25.56
CA PRO A 374 60.71 -9.79 -26.56
C PRO A 374 59.57 -9.21 -27.39
N LEU A 375 59.85 -8.02 -27.94
CA LEU A 375 59.03 -7.25 -28.88
C LEU A 375 58.90 -7.92 -30.27
N LEU A 376 57.67 -7.89 -30.80
CA LEU A 376 57.27 -7.85 -32.22
C LEU A 376 55.88 -7.17 -32.21
N GLN A 377 55.55 -6.06 -32.89
CA GLN A 377 56.13 -5.27 -33.97
C GLN A 377 55.82 -3.78 -33.74
#